data_AF-A0AA42Z4Y3-F1
#
_entry.id   AF-A0AA42Z4Y3-F1
#
_cell.length_a   1.000
_cell.length_b   1.000
_cell.length_c   1.000
_cell.angle_alpha   90.00
_cell.angle_beta   90.00
_cell.angle_gamma   90.00
#
_symmetry.space_group_name_H-M   'P 1'
#
loop_
_entity.id
_entity.type
_entity.pdbx_description
1 polymer ?
#
loop_
_entity_poly.entity_id
_entity_poly.type
_entity_poly.pdbx_seq_one_letter_code
_entity_poly.pdbx_strand_id
1 'polypeptide(L)'
;MIEDGGDPRLPIRGRGSGDNPANRFTTQEIRLDESPDRVKTTFLEDASRSIVSFNDSPDLPFCASLNPYRGCEHGCAYCYARPTHEFLEMSAGLDFETKIFVKSRAAELLEQKLGGSSWQPQLLALSGVTDPYQPIERKLEITRRCLEVLVRFRNPVGIITKNEMVTRDTDHLRTLAGFDAARVFLSITTLDDELAGKLEPRCSRPQRRLQAIRELTAAGVPCGVMVAPVIPGLNDHEIPKILQAAAEAGADTAGYILLRLPGAVEGLFTEWLRQHVPTQESKVLHRLASMRGGKLQDSRFGHRMRGTGVVADQIRRLFDIARRRHGLDKSALKLSTASFRRPGDSGRLFEL
;
A
#
# COMPACT_ATOMS: atom_id res chain seq x y z
N MET A 1 -8.58 26.41 33.80
CA MET A 1 -9.12 25.04 33.90
C MET A 1 -9.57 24.67 32.51
N ILE A 2 -8.74 23.92 31.79
CA ILE A 2 -9.08 23.40 30.47
C ILE A 2 -9.64 22.01 30.76
N GLU A 3 -10.94 21.85 30.54
CA GLU A 3 -11.61 20.53 30.57
C GLU A 3 -11.15 19.76 29.33
N ASP A 4 -10.00 19.09 29.44
CA ASP A 4 -9.56 18.07 28.49
C ASP A 4 -10.21 16.73 28.92
N GLY A 5 -11.52 16.65 28.68
CA GLY A 5 -12.40 15.57 29.12
C GLY A 5 -13.00 14.82 27.94
N GLY A 6 -12.18 14.34 27.02
CA GLY A 6 -12.59 13.30 26.08
C GLY A 6 -12.15 11.93 26.61
N ASP A 7 -13.11 11.10 27.04
CA ASP A 7 -12.86 9.70 27.37
C ASP A 7 -12.11 9.04 26.19
N PRO A 8 -10.92 8.41 26.39
CA PRO A 8 -10.20 7.75 25.31
C PRO A 8 -11.09 6.67 24.70
N ARG A 9 -11.60 6.92 23.49
CA ARG A 9 -12.46 5.97 22.78
C ARG A 9 -11.73 4.64 22.64
N LEU A 10 -12.34 3.59 23.15
CA LEU A 10 -11.76 2.25 23.13
C LEU A 10 -11.47 1.80 21.69
N PRO A 11 -10.38 1.05 21.46
CA PRO A 11 -10.08 0.48 20.16
C PRO A 11 -11.24 -0.37 19.62
N ILE A 12 -11.65 -0.12 18.38
CA ILE A 12 -12.69 -0.92 17.72
C ILE A 12 -12.06 -2.20 17.16
N ARG A 13 -12.61 -3.36 17.53
CA ARG A 13 -12.04 -4.66 17.13
C ARG A 13 -11.98 -4.79 15.60
N GLY A 14 -10.78 -5.08 15.09
CA GLY A 14 -10.55 -5.31 13.66
C GLY A 14 -10.44 -4.03 12.83
N ARG A 15 -10.25 -2.88 13.48
CA ARG A 15 -10.14 -1.54 12.87
C ARG A 15 -8.83 -0.88 13.27
N GLY A 16 -8.25 -0.11 12.36
CA GLY A 16 -7.00 0.62 12.63
C GLY A 16 -7.22 2.05 13.09
N SER A 17 -8.42 2.57 12.85
CA SER A 17 -8.87 3.86 13.39
C SER A 17 -9.87 3.62 14.51
N GLY A 18 -9.60 4.17 15.70
CA GLY A 18 -10.59 4.26 16.79
C GLY A 18 -11.51 5.48 16.66
N ASP A 19 -11.24 6.36 15.70
CA ASP A 19 -11.93 7.64 15.54
C ASP A 19 -12.40 7.87 14.09
N ASN A 20 -13.33 8.81 13.91
CA ASN A 20 -13.85 9.28 12.63
C ASN A 20 -13.81 10.83 12.63
N PRO A 21 -12.63 11.45 12.46
CA PRO A 21 -12.48 12.90 12.52
C PRO A 21 -13.27 13.60 11.42
N ALA A 22 -13.68 14.84 11.70
CA ALA A 22 -14.39 15.67 10.75
C ALA A 22 -13.60 15.83 9.45
N ASN A 23 -14.31 15.75 8.32
CA ASN A 23 -13.72 15.99 7.02
C ASN A 23 -13.33 17.47 6.89
N ARG A 24 -12.07 17.76 6.56
CA ARG A 24 -11.53 19.12 6.40
C ARG A 24 -12.20 19.96 5.30
N PHE A 25 -12.94 19.35 4.39
CA PHE A 25 -13.62 20.02 3.27
C PHE A 25 -15.12 20.19 3.49
N THR A 26 -15.69 19.62 4.55
CA THR A 26 -17.12 19.64 4.81
C THR A 26 -17.46 20.65 5.91
N THR A 27 -18.49 21.48 5.69
CA THR A 27 -18.92 22.54 6.62
C THR A 27 -19.98 22.09 7.65
N GLN A 28 -20.62 20.93 7.44
CA GLN A 28 -21.62 20.37 8.36
C GLN A 28 -21.36 18.87 8.55
N GLU A 29 -21.35 18.40 9.80
CA GLU A 29 -21.17 16.99 10.13
C GLU A 29 -22.32 16.54 11.06
N ILE A 30 -23.05 15.50 10.66
CA ILE A 30 -23.98 14.80 11.54
C ILE A 30 -23.22 13.61 12.13
N ARG A 31 -22.81 13.74 13.40
CA ARG A 31 -22.22 12.61 14.15
C ARG A 31 -23.34 11.80 14.77
N LEU A 32 -23.45 10.54 14.38
CA LEU A 32 -24.29 9.57 15.09
C LEU A 32 -23.46 9.00 16.24
N ASP A 33 -23.97 9.12 17.46
CA ASP A 33 -23.26 8.81 18.72
C ASP A 33 -23.15 7.31 19.02
N GLU A 34 -23.37 6.45 18.02
CA GLU A 34 -23.33 5.00 18.17
C GLU A 34 -21.91 4.50 17.87
N SER A 35 -21.22 4.04 18.91
CA SER A 35 -19.98 3.28 18.80
C SER A 35 -20.27 1.78 18.95
N PRO A 36 -20.73 1.07 17.91
CA PRO A 36 -20.94 -0.36 18.03
C PRO A 36 -19.59 -1.07 18.21
N ASP A 37 -19.57 -2.10 19.06
CA ASP A 37 -18.41 -3.01 19.24
C ASP A 37 -17.90 -3.61 17.92
N ARG A 38 -18.73 -3.60 16.87
CA ARG A 38 -18.40 -3.98 15.49
C ARG A 38 -19.01 -3.04 14.47
N VAL A 39 -18.16 -2.29 13.78
CA VAL A 39 -18.54 -1.53 12.59
C VAL A 39 -18.48 -2.43 11.36
N LYS A 40 -19.59 -2.61 10.64
CA LYS A 40 -19.63 -3.37 9.38
C LYS A 40 -19.01 -2.56 8.23
N THR A 41 -18.32 -3.24 7.32
CA THR A 41 -17.88 -2.62 6.07
C THR A 41 -19.05 -2.58 5.08
N THR A 42 -19.29 -1.42 4.47
CA THR A 42 -20.21 -1.20 3.36
C THR A 42 -19.42 -1.03 2.06
N PHE A 43 -20.01 -1.51 0.97
CA PHE A 43 -19.44 -1.43 -0.37
C PHE A 43 -20.32 -0.54 -1.23
N LEU A 44 -19.72 0.48 -1.83
CA LEU A 44 -20.38 1.47 -2.67
C LEU A 44 -19.88 1.32 -4.10
N GLU A 45 -20.77 1.44 -5.07
CA GLU A 45 -20.37 1.42 -6.47
C GLU A 45 -19.61 2.72 -6.81
N ASP A 46 -18.46 2.60 -7.48
CA ASP A 46 -17.67 3.73 -7.96
C ASP A 46 -17.98 3.98 -9.44
N ALA A 47 -18.59 5.12 -9.75
CA ALA A 47 -18.97 5.53 -11.10
C ALA A 47 -17.81 6.07 -11.97
N SER A 48 -16.55 5.81 -11.60
CA SER A 48 -15.36 6.24 -12.35
C SER A 48 -15.46 5.86 -13.83
N ARG A 49 -15.19 6.83 -14.73
CA ARG A 49 -15.15 6.62 -16.19
C ARG A 49 -13.74 6.31 -16.72
N SER A 50 -12.76 6.27 -15.84
CA SER A 50 -11.38 5.90 -16.12
C SER A 50 -10.80 5.16 -14.92
N ILE A 51 -9.80 4.33 -15.16
CA ILE A 51 -9.21 3.47 -14.11
C ILE A 51 -7.72 3.74 -13.85
N VAL A 52 -7.01 4.28 -14.85
CA VAL A 52 -5.59 4.63 -14.72
C VAL A 52 -5.45 6.07 -14.26
N SER A 53 -4.69 6.27 -13.19
CA SER A 53 -4.34 7.59 -12.65
C SER A 53 -2.86 7.86 -12.84
N PHE A 54 -2.50 9.12 -13.13
CA PHE A 54 -1.12 9.53 -13.40
C PHE A 54 -0.58 10.41 -12.26
N ASN A 55 0.74 10.38 -12.09
CA ASN A 55 1.49 11.24 -11.18
C ASN A 55 2.85 11.61 -11.79
N ASP A 56 3.42 12.71 -11.33
CA ASP A 56 4.71 13.28 -11.73
C ASP A 56 5.72 13.30 -10.58
N SER A 57 5.50 12.45 -9.55
CA SER A 57 6.31 12.51 -8.34
C SER A 57 7.72 11.98 -8.58
N PRO A 58 8.78 12.76 -8.27
CA PRO A 58 10.16 12.29 -8.43
C PRO A 58 10.56 11.23 -7.40
N ASP A 59 9.72 10.99 -6.39
CA ASP A 59 9.95 9.95 -5.37
C ASP A 59 9.51 8.55 -5.82
N LEU A 60 8.71 8.47 -6.89
CA LEU A 60 8.12 7.22 -7.36
C LEU A 60 8.79 6.77 -8.65
N PRO A 61 9.14 5.48 -8.78
CA PRO A 61 9.75 4.93 -9.99
C PRO A 61 8.71 4.64 -11.10
N PHE A 62 7.49 5.17 -10.97
CA PHE A 62 6.38 4.97 -11.89
C PHE A 62 5.49 6.22 -11.96
N CYS A 63 4.87 6.46 -13.11
CA CYS A 63 3.95 7.57 -13.31
C CYS A 63 2.48 7.11 -13.40
N ALA A 64 2.20 5.88 -13.83
CA ALA A 64 0.83 5.37 -13.98
C ALA A 64 0.46 4.35 -12.89
N SER A 65 -0.77 4.45 -12.37
CA SER A 65 -1.28 3.56 -11.33
C SER A 65 -2.68 3.05 -11.64
N LEU A 66 -2.96 1.86 -11.12
CA LEU A 66 -4.23 1.15 -11.22
C LEU A 66 -4.74 0.87 -9.80
N ASN A 67 -5.96 1.31 -9.49
CA ASN A 67 -6.57 1.13 -8.18
C ASN A 67 -8.01 0.62 -8.38
N PRO A 68 -8.27 -0.69 -8.19
CA PRO A 68 -9.61 -1.29 -8.31
C PRO A 68 -10.62 -0.80 -7.27
N TYR A 69 -10.13 -0.22 -6.18
CA TYR A 69 -10.92 0.24 -5.05
C TYR A 69 -10.55 1.67 -4.65
N ARG A 70 -11.41 2.33 -3.86
CA ARG A 70 -11.02 3.47 -3.01
C ARG A 70 -11.38 3.14 -1.56
N GLY A 71 -10.47 3.50 -0.65
CA GLY A 71 -10.53 3.01 0.74
C GLY A 71 -9.88 1.63 0.83
N CYS A 72 -9.62 1.16 2.05
CA CYS A 72 -8.99 -0.13 2.24
C CYS A 72 -9.43 -0.80 3.54
N GLU A 73 -10.04 -1.98 3.42
CA GLU A 73 -10.50 -2.79 4.56
C GLU A 73 -9.36 -3.28 5.45
N HIS A 74 -8.10 -3.23 5.00
CA HIS A 74 -6.95 -3.57 5.81
C HIS A 74 -6.85 -2.73 7.09
N GLY A 75 -7.32 -1.48 7.03
CA GLY A 75 -7.37 -0.58 8.18
C GLY A 75 -6.00 -0.39 8.82
N CYS A 76 -4.96 -0.07 8.06
CA CYS A 76 -3.64 0.19 8.67
C CYS A 76 -3.71 1.52 9.44
N ALA A 77 -3.32 1.56 10.71
CA ALA A 77 -3.43 2.76 11.54
C ALA A 77 -2.69 3.97 10.94
N TYR A 78 -1.53 3.72 10.33
CA TYR A 78 -0.64 4.73 9.74
C TYR A 78 -0.91 5.05 8.26
N CYS A 79 -1.99 4.53 7.66
CA CYS A 79 -2.16 4.53 6.22
C CYS A 79 -2.16 5.95 5.62
N TYR A 80 -1.14 6.28 4.81
CA TYR A 80 -1.01 7.61 4.21
C TYR A 80 -2.13 7.93 3.21
N ALA A 81 -2.88 6.93 2.74
CA ALA A 81 -3.96 7.11 1.78
C ALA A 81 -5.28 7.52 2.44
N ARG A 82 -5.41 7.47 3.77
CA ARG A 82 -6.61 7.91 4.50
C ARG A 82 -7.15 9.28 4.05
N PRO A 83 -6.32 10.32 3.82
CA PRO A 83 -6.81 11.62 3.37
C PRO A 83 -7.47 11.61 1.98
N THR A 84 -7.35 10.54 1.18
CA THR A 84 -8.03 10.48 -0.13
C THR A 84 -9.54 10.39 0.02
N HIS A 85 -10.04 9.85 1.14
CA HIS A 85 -11.47 9.77 1.44
C HIS A 85 -12.10 11.12 1.72
N GLU A 86 -11.30 12.09 2.17
CA GLU A 86 -11.81 13.45 2.41
C GLU A 86 -12.32 14.10 1.11
N PHE A 87 -11.73 13.78 -0.04
CA PHE A 87 -12.21 14.25 -1.36
C PHE A 87 -13.53 13.60 -1.79
N LEU A 88 -14.02 12.61 -1.05
CA LEU A 88 -15.30 11.94 -1.24
C LEU A 88 -16.32 12.36 -0.18
N GLU A 89 -16.06 13.48 0.51
CA GLU A 89 -16.88 13.98 1.62
C GLU A 89 -16.99 12.97 2.79
N MET A 90 -15.98 12.11 2.94
CA MET A 90 -15.90 11.10 4.00
C MET A 90 -14.75 11.35 4.95
N SER A 91 -14.80 10.79 6.15
CA SER A 91 -13.70 10.89 7.10
C SER A 91 -12.47 10.08 6.66
N ALA A 92 -11.29 10.57 7.02
CA ALA A 92 -10.03 9.83 6.90
C ALA A 92 -9.88 8.71 7.96
N GLY A 93 -10.75 8.68 8.96
CA GLY A 93 -10.75 7.68 10.04
C GLY A 93 -11.43 6.37 9.65
N LEU A 94 -12.51 6.03 10.37
CA LEU A 94 -13.26 4.78 10.16
C LEU A 94 -13.87 4.68 8.76
N ASP A 95 -14.34 5.78 8.17
CA ASP A 95 -14.95 5.74 6.84
C ASP A 95 -13.99 5.19 5.78
N PHE A 96 -12.69 5.51 5.86
CA PHE A 96 -11.68 5.00 4.93
C PHE A 96 -11.61 3.46 4.87
N GLU A 97 -11.84 2.78 6.00
CA GLU A 97 -11.72 1.32 6.13
C GLU A 97 -13.08 0.59 6.24
N THR A 98 -14.18 1.35 6.28
CA THR A 98 -15.54 0.82 6.38
C THR A 98 -16.40 1.16 5.17
N LYS A 99 -16.18 2.27 4.48
CA LYS A 99 -16.89 2.67 3.25
C LYS A 99 -15.97 2.50 2.05
N ILE A 100 -16.07 1.33 1.40
CA ILE A 100 -15.18 0.95 0.31
C ILE A 100 -15.88 1.17 -1.02
N PHE A 101 -15.28 1.99 -1.87
CA PHE A 101 -15.76 2.21 -3.23
C PHE A 101 -15.18 1.15 -4.15
N VAL A 102 -16.04 0.48 -4.90
CA VAL A 102 -15.74 -0.66 -5.76
C VAL A 102 -15.87 -0.21 -7.21
N LYS A 103 -14.78 -0.31 -7.99
CA LYS A 103 -14.81 -0.04 -9.44
C LYS A 103 -15.08 -1.34 -10.18
N SER A 104 -16.34 -1.80 -10.19
CA SER A 104 -16.73 -3.08 -10.78
C SER A 104 -16.29 -3.25 -12.25
N ARG A 105 -16.25 -2.12 -12.98
CA ARG A 105 -15.84 -2.00 -14.40
C ARG A 105 -14.34 -1.78 -14.61
N ALA A 106 -13.50 -1.93 -13.59
CA ALA A 106 -12.07 -1.64 -13.68
C ALA A 106 -11.37 -2.37 -14.84
N ALA A 107 -11.70 -3.65 -15.07
CA ALA A 107 -11.11 -4.44 -16.16
C ALA A 107 -11.51 -3.90 -17.55
N GLU A 108 -12.79 -3.57 -17.76
CA GLU A 108 -13.29 -2.97 -19.01
C GLU A 108 -12.62 -1.64 -19.30
N LEU A 109 -12.56 -0.75 -18.30
CA LEU A 109 -11.93 0.56 -18.41
C LEU A 109 -10.43 0.46 -18.65
N LEU A 110 -9.79 -0.59 -18.10
CA LEU A 110 -8.38 -0.86 -18.31
C LEU A 110 -8.14 -1.30 -19.76
N GLU A 111 -8.93 -2.25 -20.25
CA GLU A 111 -8.85 -2.72 -21.64
C GLU A 111 -9.05 -1.58 -22.64
N GLN A 112 -10.06 -0.73 -22.42
CA GLN A 112 -10.27 0.47 -23.23
C GLN A 112 -9.06 1.40 -23.20
N LYS A 113 -8.46 1.61 -22.02
CA LYS A 113 -7.28 2.47 -21.87
C LYS A 113 -6.07 1.92 -22.60
N LEU A 114 -5.75 0.63 -22.46
CA LEU A 114 -4.60 -0.01 -23.10
C LEU A 114 -4.78 -0.17 -24.62
N GLY A 115 -6.01 -0.38 -25.08
CA GLY A 115 -6.37 -0.45 -26.50
C GLY A 115 -6.26 0.89 -27.22
N GLY A 116 -6.40 2.01 -26.50
CA GLY A 116 -6.27 3.35 -27.07
C GLY A 116 -4.91 3.61 -27.73
N SER A 117 -4.92 4.31 -28.86
CA SER A 117 -3.71 4.73 -29.58
C SER A 117 -2.82 5.67 -28.76
N SER A 118 -3.40 6.39 -27.79
CA SER A 118 -2.67 7.28 -26.88
C SER A 118 -1.92 6.55 -25.76
N TRP A 119 -2.18 5.26 -25.53
CA TRP A 119 -1.46 4.51 -24.52
C TRP A 119 -0.05 4.16 -24.99
N GLN A 120 0.94 4.57 -24.20
CA GLN A 120 2.31 4.12 -24.34
C GLN A 120 2.58 3.06 -23.26
N PRO A 121 3.07 1.86 -23.64
CA PRO A 121 3.32 0.80 -22.67
C PRO A 121 4.33 1.26 -21.63
N GLN A 122 3.95 1.10 -20.37
CA GLN A 122 4.73 1.55 -19.22
C GLN A 122 4.28 0.76 -17.98
N LEU A 123 5.13 0.76 -16.95
CA LEU A 123 4.83 0.16 -15.66
C LEU A 123 3.54 0.73 -15.08
N LEU A 124 2.55 -0.14 -14.88
CA LEU A 124 1.37 0.16 -14.07
C LEU A 124 1.61 -0.30 -12.63
N ALA A 125 1.62 0.65 -11.70
CA ALA A 125 1.63 0.34 -10.27
C ALA A 125 0.22 -0.01 -9.81
N LEU A 126 -0.01 -1.28 -9.46
CA LEU A 126 -1.22 -1.76 -8.84
C LEU A 126 -1.06 -1.67 -7.32
N SER A 127 -1.97 -0.96 -6.64
CA SER A 127 -1.91 -0.58 -5.21
C SER A 127 -1.21 0.75 -4.90
N GLY A 128 -1.62 1.84 -5.56
CA GLY A 128 -1.07 3.18 -5.28
C GLY A 128 -1.67 3.85 -4.04
N VAL A 129 -2.96 3.66 -3.76
CA VAL A 129 -3.69 4.33 -2.65
C VAL A 129 -4.69 3.40 -1.94
N THR A 130 -4.68 2.12 -2.28
CA THR A 130 -5.49 1.06 -1.68
C THR A 130 -4.79 -0.28 -1.89
N ASP A 131 -5.13 -1.32 -1.13
CA ASP A 131 -4.65 -2.67 -1.41
C ASP A 131 -5.61 -3.41 -2.36
N PRO A 132 -5.13 -3.93 -3.51
CA PRO A 132 -5.95 -4.66 -4.48
C PRO A 132 -6.41 -6.03 -3.97
N TYR A 133 -5.78 -6.55 -2.91
CA TYR A 133 -6.07 -7.85 -2.28
C TYR A 133 -6.68 -7.71 -0.88
N GLN A 134 -7.45 -6.65 -0.66
CA GLN A 134 -8.26 -6.51 0.54
C GLN A 134 -9.35 -7.59 0.65
N PRO A 135 -9.90 -7.91 1.85
CA PRO A 135 -10.85 -8.99 2.07
C PRO A 135 -11.99 -9.18 1.05
N ILE A 136 -12.60 -8.11 0.54
CA ILE A 136 -13.66 -8.18 -0.47
C ILE A 136 -13.20 -8.74 -1.83
N GLU A 137 -11.91 -8.67 -2.15
CA GLU A 137 -11.33 -9.19 -3.40
C GLU A 137 -11.49 -10.71 -3.54
N ARG A 138 -11.68 -11.45 -2.43
CA ARG A 138 -12.02 -12.88 -2.47
C ARG A 138 -13.35 -13.16 -3.17
N LYS A 139 -14.26 -12.18 -3.21
CA LYS A 139 -15.59 -12.33 -3.80
C LYS A 139 -15.69 -11.67 -5.17
N LEU A 140 -15.07 -10.49 -5.34
CA LEU A 140 -15.29 -9.66 -6.52
C LEU A 140 -14.29 -9.92 -7.65
N GLU A 141 -13.10 -10.43 -7.32
CA GLU A 141 -12.06 -10.82 -8.27
C GLU A 141 -11.76 -9.72 -9.31
N ILE A 142 -11.84 -8.45 -8.92
CA ILE A 142 -11.64 -7.32 -9.83
C ILE A 142 -10.16 -7.21 -10.19
N THR A 143 -9.28 -7.40 -9.21
CA THR A 143 -7.84 -7.43 -9.43
C THR A 143 -7.46 -8.55 -10.39
N ARG A 144 -8.03 -9.76 -10.21
CA ARG A 144 -7.81 -10.89 -11.11
C ARG A 144 -8.22 -10.56 -12.55
N ARG A 145 -9.42 -10.01 -12.77
CA ARG A 145 -9.88 -9.58 -14.09
C ARG A 145 -9.01 -8.48 -14.71
N CYS A 146 -8.48 -7.56 -13.90
CA CYS A 146 -7.49 -6.59 -14.37
C CYS A 146 -6.18 -7.29 -14.80
N LEU A 147 -5.71 -8.31 -14.08
CA LEU A 147 -4.53 -9.08 -14.46
C LEU A 147 -4.74 -9.86 -15.76
N GLU A 148 -5.93 -10.40 -16.01
CA GLU A 148 -6.29 -11.03 -17.30
C GLU A 148 -6.15 -10.04 -18.47
N VAL A 149 -6.63 -8.81 -18.30
CA VAL A 149 -6.44 -7.73 -19.28
C VAL A 149 -4.94 -7.48 -19.46
N LEU A 150 -4.18 -7.31 -18.38
CA LEU A 150 -2.74 -7.04 -18.46
C LEU A 150 -1.98 -8.16 -19.17
N VAL A 151 -2.33 -9.43 -18.95
CA VAL A 151 -1.79 -10.60 -19.67
C VAL A 151 -2.06 -10.52 -21.17
N ARG A 152 -3.32 -10.19 -21.57
CA ARG A 152 -3.68 -10.08 -22.99
C ARG A 152 -2.85 -9.02 -23.72
N PHE A 153 -2.66 -7.87 -23.08
CA PHE A 153 -1.87 -6.75 -23.60
C PHE A 153 -0.36 -6.89 -23.36
N ARG A 154 0.06 -7.82 -22.47
CA ARG A 154 1.43 -7.96 -21.96
C ARG A 154 2.00 -6.63 -21.44
N ASN A 155 1.15 -5.82 -20.81
CA ASN A 155 1.58 -4.55 -20.23
C ASN A 155 2.25 -4.81 -18.86
N PRO A 156 3.40 -4.19 -18.57
CA PRO A 156 4.08 -4.42 -17.31
C PRO A 156 3.30 -3.92 -16.10
N VAL A 157 3.30 -4.71 -15.03
CA VAL A 157 2.63 -4.41 -13.76
C VAL A 157 3.54 -4.67 -12.56
N GLY A 158 3.58 -3.69 -11.67
CA GLY A 158 4.20 -3.82 -10.35
C GLY A 158 3.10 -3.82 -9.30
N ILE A 159 3.03 -4.87 -8.49
CA ILE A 159 2.02 -5.00 -7.42
C ILE A 159 2.70 -4.76 -6.09
N ILE A 160 2.09 -3.95 -5.22
CA ILE A 160 2.43 -3.94 -3.80
C ILE A 160 1.21 -4.38 -2.99
N THR A 161 1.39 -5.24 -1.98
CA THR A 161 0.29 -5.71 -1.14
C THR A 161 0.77 -6.15 0.24
N LYS A 162 -0.17 -6.25 1.18
CA LYS A 162 0.01 -6.83 2.52
C LYS A 162 -0.73 -8.16 2.70
N ASN A 163 -1.29 -8.72 1.63
CA ASN A 163 -2.12 -9.92 1.70
C ASN A 163 -1.51 -11.08 0.92
N GLU A 164 -1.52 -12.28 1.53
CA GLU A 164 -1.08 -13.53 0.89
C GLU A 164 -1.94 -13.89 -0.32
N MET A 165 -3.17 -13.36 -0.42
CA MET A 165 -4.13 -13.64 -1.51
C MET A 165 -3.58 -13.39 -2.92
N VAL A 166 -2.51 -12.61 -3.07
CA VAL A 166 -1.80 -12.45 -4.35
C VAL A 166 -1.35 -13.79 -4.95
N THR A 167 -1.12 -14.83 -4.15
CA THR A 167 -0.75 -16.16 -4.64
C THR A 167 -1.88 -16.84 -5.42
N ARG A 168 -3.15 -16.44 -5.24
CA ARG A 168 -4.29 -16.90 -6.06
C ARG A 168 -4.06 -16.61 -7.55
N ASP A 169 -3.45 -15.46 -7.86
CA ASP A 169 -3.31 -14.96 -9.23
C ASP A 169 -1.92 -15.26 -9.83
N THR A 170 -1.23 -16.26 -9.28
CA THR A 170 0.10 -16.73 -9.72
C THR A 170 0.12 -17.14 -11.19
N ASP A 171 -0.98 -17.68 -11.72
CA ASP A 171 -1.12 -18.07 -13.12
C ASP A 171 -0.92 -16.88 -14.08
N HIS A 172 -1.59 -15.76 -13.80
CA HIS A 172 -1.44 -14.51 -14.56
C HIS A 172 -0.07 -13.87 -14.34
N LEU A 173 0.37 -13.82 -13.09
CA LEU A 173 1.65 -13.21 -12.72
C LEU A 173 2.84 -13.93 -13.33
N ARG A 174 2.83 -15.27 -13.33
CA ARG A 174 3.85 -16.11 -13.98
C ARG A 174 3.88 -15.87 -15.48
N THR A 175 2.71 -15.76 -16.12
CA THR A 175 2.61 -15.46 -17.55
C THR A 175 3.26 -14.13 -17.89
N LEU A 176 2.95 -13.08 -17.13
CA LEU A 176 3.58 -11.75 -17.30
C LEU A 176 5.07 -11.76 -16.95
N ALA A 177 5.48 -12.49 -15.92
CA ALA A 177 6.88 -12.63 -15.55
C ALA A 177 7.72 -13.27 -16.67
N GLY A 178 7.14 -14.19 -17.45
CA GLY A 178 7.77 -14.73 -18.67
C GLY A 178 8.09 -13.69 -19.76
N PHE A 179 7.46 -12.52 -19.70
CA PHE A 179 7.74 -11.36 -20.56
C PHE A 179 8.54 -10.26 -19.84
N ASP A 180 9.07 -10.55 -18.65
CA ASP A 180 9.68 -9.55 -17.75
C ASP A 180 8.71 -8.38 -17.44
N ALA A 181 7.41 -8.68 -17.36
CA ALA A 181 6.31 -7.73 -17.27
C ALA A 181 5.51 -7.84 -15.95
N ALA A 182 5.99 -8.59 -14.96
CA ALA A 182 5.38 -8.61 -13.63
C ALA A 182 6.41 -8.67 -12.52
N ARG A 183 6.12 -7.97 -11.43
CA ARG A 183 6.83 -8.09 -10.16
C ARG A 183 5.89 -7.80 -8.99
N VAL A 184 6.07 -8.54 -7.91
CA VAL A 184 5.25 -8.40 -6.70
C VAL A 184 6.11 -7.94 -5.52
N PHE A 185 5.59 -7.00 -4.74
CA PHE A 185 6.17 -6.54 -3.48
C PHE A 185 5.22 -6.88 -2.34
N LEU A 186 5.71 -7.64 -1.36
CA LEU A 186 5.00 -7.84 -0.10
C LEU A 186 5.53 -6.84 0.91
N SER A 187 4.63 -6.04 1.50
CA SER A 187 5.02 -5.14 2.58
C SER A 187 5.08 -5.88 3.90
N ILE A 188 6.22 -5.83 4.58
CA ILE A 188 6.43 -6.42 5.91
C ILE A 188 6.90 -5.31 6.84
N THR A 189 6.00 -4.89 7.74
CA THR A 189 6.23 -3.79 8.67
C THR A 189 6.96 -4.27 9.93
N THR A 190 6.68 -5.49 10.38
CA THR A 190 7.24 -6.12 11.58
C THR A 190 7.14 -7.63 11.41
N LEU A 191 7.98 -8.40 12.12
CA LEU A 191 7.85 -9.85 12.27
C LEU A 191 7.10 -10.25 13.55
N ASP A 192 6.74 -9.27 14.39
CA ASP A 192 5.93 -9.46 15.59
C ASP A 192 4.44 -9.55 15.23
N ASP A 193 3.82 -10.70 15.50
CA ASP A 193 2.41 -10.96 15.20
C ASP A 193 1.46 -10.08 16.02
N GLU A 194 1.80 -9.76 17.26
CA GLU A 194 0.98 -8.92 18.12
C GLU A 194 0.99 -7.49 17.59
N LEU A 195 2.18 -6.94 17.32
CA LEU A 195 2.31 -5.60 16.77
C LEU A 195 1.66 -5.50 15.38
N ALA A 196 1.85 -6.49 14.52
CA ALA A 196 1.18 -6.57 13.22
C ALA A 196 -0.35 -6.58 13.37
N GLY A 197 -0.88 -7.31 14.36
CA GLY A 197 -2.31 -7.38 14.63
C GLY A 197 -2.93 -6.06 15.08
N LYS A 198 -2.17 -5.23 15.80
CA LYS A 198 -2.60 -3.89 16.23
C LYS A 198 -2.47 -2.86 15.12
N LEU A 199 -1.37 -2.89 14.36
CA LEU A 199 -1.10 -1.92 13.28
C LEU A 199 -1.95 -2.16 12.03
N GLU A 200 -2.18 -3.44 11.69
CA GLU A 200 -2.66 -3.91 10.39
C GLU A 200 -3.71 -5.04 10.54
N PRO A 201 -4.81 -4.78 11.26
CA PRO A 201 -5.69 -5.80 11.85
C PRO A 201 -6.33 -6.77 10.85
N ARG A 202 -6.48 -6.36 9.58
CA ARG A 202 -7.12 -7.17 8.53
C ARG A 202 -6.17 -7.55 7.39
N CYS A 203 -4.88 -7.32 7.55
CA CYS A 203 -3.85 -7.84 6.64
C CYS A 203 -3.46 -9.29 7.00
N SER A 204 -2.77 -9.99 6.10
CA SER A 204 -2.15 -11.28 6.44
C SER A 204 -1.06 -11.10 7.50
N ARG A 205 -0.85 -12.09 8.36
CA ARG A 205 0.25 -12.07 9.35
C ARG A 205 1.63 -12.09 8.65
N PRO A 206 2.71 -11.58 9.28
CA PRO A 206 4.04 -11.51 8.67
C PRO A 206 4.54 -12.82 8.03
N GLN A 207 4.38 -13.95 8.72
CA GLN A 207 4.82 -15.27 8.23
C GLN A 207 4.04 -15.71 6.99
N ARG A 208 2.76 -15.36 6.90
CA ARG A 208 1.94 -15.60 5.71
C ARG A 208 2.41 -14.77 4.51
N ARG A 209 2.88 -13.54 4.74
CA ARG A 209 3.48 -12.70 3.68
C ARG A 209 4.82 -13.26 3.21
N LEU A 210 5.65 -13.76 4.13
CA LEU A 210 6.90 -14.45 3.80
C LEU A 210 6.63 -15.74 3.00
N GLN A 211 5.61 -16.51 3.40
CA GLN A 211 5.19 -17.70 2.67
C GLN A 211 4.70 -17.36 1.25
N ALA A 212 3.94 -16.26 1.09
CA ALA A 212 3.54 -15.78 -0.23
C ALA A 212 4.73 -15.42 -1.13
N ILE A 213 5.78 -14.78 -0.58
CA ILE A 213 7.04 -14.54 -1.32
C ILE A 213 7.64 -15.87 -1.79
N ARG A 214 7.68 -16.89 -0.91
CA ARG A 214 8.23 -18.22 -1.24
C ARG A 214 7.44 -18.91 -2.35
N GLU A 215 6.11 -18.86 -2.29
CA GLU A 215 5.25 -19.48 -3.30
C GLU A 215 5.37 -18.79 -4.66
N LEU A 216 5.33 -17.46 -4.69
CA LEU A 216 5.47 -16.69 -5.93
C LEU A 216 6.83 -16.89 -6.59
N THR A 217 7.90 -16.85 -5.79
CA THR A 217 9.27 -17.04 -6.31
C THR A 217 9.51 -18.46 -6.81
N ALA A 218 8.99 -19.47 -6.11
CA ALA A 218 9.00 -20.86 -6.58
C ALA A 218 8.23 -21.05 -7.90
N ALA A 219 7.19 -20.25 -8.13
CA ALA A 219 6.45 -20.22 -9.39
C ALA A 219 7.11 -19.38 -10.51
N GLY A 220 8.29 -18.79 -10.25
CA GLY A 220 9.02 -17.97 -11.21
C GLY A 220 8.55 -16.51 -11.29
N VAL A 221 7.76 -16.03 -10.32
CA VAL A 221 7.34 -14.62 -10.24
C VAL A 221 8.37 -13.83 -9.42
N PRO A 222 9.05 -12.82 -10.00
CA PRO A 222 9.99 -11.99 -9.26
C PRO A 222 9.32 -11.27 -8.09
N CYS A 223 9.90 -11.39 -6.90
CA CYS A 223 9.37 -10.79 -5.69
C CYS A 223 10.40 -9.89 -4.98
N GLY A 224 9.89 -8.81 -4.39
CA GLY A 224 10.62 -7.96 -3.47
C GLY A 224 9.89 -7.79 -2.14
N VAL A 225 10.59 -7.23 -1.16
CA VAL A 225 10.00 -6.83 0.12
C VAL A 225 10.00 -5.31 0.25
N MET A 226 8.93 -4.77 0.82
CA MET A 226 8.87 -3.38 1.22
C MET A 226 8.78 -3.30 2.74
N VAL A 227 9.83 -2.80 3.39
CA VAL A 227 9.80 -2.49 4.83
C VAL A 227 9.11 -1.14 5.00
N ALA A 228 7.77 -1.14 4.94
CA ALA A 228 6.99 0.09 4.96
C ALA A 228 5.68 -0.01 5.77
N PRO A 229 5.52 0.86 6.78
CA PRO A 229 6.46 1.91 7.20
C PRO A 229 7.57 1.40 8.12
N VAL A 230 8.75 2.01 8.03
CA VAL A 230 9.68 2.06 9.16
C VAL A 230 9.20 3.14 10.13
N ILE A 231 8.87 2.74 11.35
CA ILE A 231 8.41 3.55 12.48
C ILE A 231 9.56 3.64 13.49
N PRO A 232 10.31 4.76 13.51
CA PRO A 232 11.48 4.91 14.38
C PRO A 232 11.14 4.74 15.86
N GLY A 233 11.88 3.89 16.56
CA GLY A 233 11.66 3.59 17.97
C GLY A 233 10.64 2.50 18.25
N LEU A 234 9.95 2.00 17.22
CA LEU A 234 8.97 0.91 17.30
C LEU A 234 9.42 -0.34 16.53
N ASN A 235 9.68 -0.25 15.22
CA ASN A 235 10.06 -1.41 14.38
C ASN A 235 11.37 -1.22 13.59
N ASP A 236 12.04 -0.07 13.72
CA ASP A 236 13.29 0.24 13.01
C ASP A 236 14.42 -0.75 13.31
N HIS A 237 14.44 -1.30 14.51
CA HIS A 237 15.37 -2.34 14.93
C HIS A 237 15.17 -3.69 14.22
N GLU A 238 13.99 -3.93 13.63
CA GLU A 238 13.67 -5.19 12.94
C GLU A 238 14.17 -5.25 11.50
N ILE A 239 14.61 -4.11 10.93
CA ILE A 239 15.04 -4.03 9.52
C ILE A 239 15.96 -5.18 9.10
N PRO A 240 17.06 -5.50 9.82
CA PRO A 240 17.93 -6.59 9.41
C PRO A 240 17.23 -7.96 9.40
N LYS A 241 16.39 -8.24 10.41
CA LYS A 241 15.68 -9.52 10.53
C LYS A 241 14.62 -9.67 9.45
N ILE A 242 13.88 -8.60 9.14
CA ILE A 242 12.89 -8.60 8.05
C ILE A 242 13.58 -8.87 6.72
N LEU A 243 14.70 -8.20 6.44
CA LEU A 243 15.44 -8.38 5.18
C LEU A 243 16.03 -9.79 5.08
N GLN A 244 16.60 -10.31 6.16
CA GLN A 244 17.06 -11.70 6.21
C GLN A 244 15.94 -12.68 5.88
N ALA A 245 14.81 -12.61 6.59
CA ALA A 245 13.68 -13.52 6.40
C ALA A 245 13.08 -13.41 4.99
N ALA A 246 13.00 -12.20 4.43
CA ALA A 246 12.53 -11.99 3.06
C ALA A 246 13.47 -12.60 2.02
N ALA A 247 14.79 -12.48 2.19
CA ALA A 247 15.76 -13.12 1.32
C ALA A 247 15.70 -14.65 1.41
N GLU A 248 15.57 -15.21 2.63
CA GLU A 248 15.36 -16.64 2.86
C GLU A 248 14.04 -17.17 2.26
N ALA A 249 13.06 -16.30 2.09
CA ALA A 249 11.81 -16.58 1.38
C ALA A 249 11.94 -16.46 -0.15
N GLY A 250 13.05 -15.93 -0.68
CA GLY A 250 13.31 -15.83 -2.11
C GLY A 250 13.12 -14.43 -2.71
N ALA A 251 12.86 -13.39 -1.91
CA ALA A 251 12.87 -12.02 -2.41
C ALA A 251 14.27 -11.67 -2.94
N ASP A 252 14.33 -10.90 -4.03
CA ASP A 252 15.59 -10.51 -4.66
C ASP A 252 15.86 -9.00 -4.67
N THR A 253 14.92 -8.23 -4.11
CA THR A 253 15.03 -6.79 -3.97
C THR A 253 14.30 -6.30 -2.72
N ALA A 254 14.74 -5.17 -2.18
CA ALA A 254 14.08 -4.56 -1.03
C ALA A 254 14.03 -3.03 -1.16
N GLY A 255 12.95 -2.45 -0.63
CA GLY A 255 12.80 -1.03 -0.37
C GLY A 255 12.34 -0.77 1.07
N TYR A 256 12.45 0.48 1.51
CA TYR A 256 11.78 0.94 2.73
C TYR A 256 11.19 2.33 2.52
N ILE A 257 10.18 2.66 3.31
CA ILE A 257 9.60 4.00 3.41
C ILE A 257 9.45 4.31 4.89
N LEU A 258 9.93 5.47 5.33
CA LEU A 258 9.64 5.94 6.68
C LEU A 258 8.17 6.28 6.87
N LEU A 259 7.68 6.11 8.10
CA LEU A 259 6.35 6.54 8.51
C LEU A 259 6.03 7.97 8.04
N ARG A 260 4.88 8.11 7.38
CA ARG A 260 4.32 9.38 6.91
C ARG A 260 2.98 9.60 7.59
N LEU A 261 2.77 10.82 8.09
CA LEU A 261 1.54 11.22 8.78
C LEU A 261 0.89 12.43 8.09
N PRO A 262 0.39 12.29 6.85
CA PRO A 262 -0.24 13.42 6.16
C PRO A 262 -1.62 13.74 6.72
N GLY A 263 -1.91 15.02 6.96
CA GLY A 263 -3.26 15.48 7.33
C GLY A 263 -3.79 14.78 8.58
N ALA A 264 -5.04 14.30 8.53
CA ALA A 264 -5.70 13.64 9.66
C ALA A 264 -4.97 12.39 10.19
N VAL A 265 -4.06 11.80 9.41
CA VAL A 265 -3.29 10.61 9.83
C VAL A 265 -2.40 10.89 11.04
N GLU A 266 -1.92 12.13 11.22
CA GLU A 266 -1.11 12.51 12.38
C GLU A 266 -1.86 12.31 13.70
N GLY A 267 -3.08 12.85 13.80
CA GLY A 267 -3.92 12.68 14.98
C GLY A 267 -4.32 11.22 15.20
N LEU A 268 -4.78 10.56 14.13
CA LEU A 268 -5.19 9.15 14.19
C LEU A 268 -4.07 8.23 14.68
N PHE A 269 -2.85 8.40 14.17
CA PHE A 269 -1.73 7.56 14.54
C PHE A 269 -1.18 7.91 15.93
N THR A 270 -1.19 9.18 16.32
CA THR A 270 -0.81 9.61 17.68
C THR A 270 -1.75 8.99 18.72
N GLU A 271 -3.06 9.02 18.46
CA GLU A 271 -4.04 8.36 19.31
C GLU A 271 -3.84 6.84 19.33
N TRP A 272 -3.58 6.23 18.16
CA TRP A 272 -3.25 4.80 18.11
C TRP A 272 -2.04 4.44 18.99
N LEU A 273 -0.98 5.26 19.01
CA LEU A 273 0.20 5.04 19.85
C LEU A 273 -0.18 5.05 21.34
N ARG A 274 -0.98 6.03 21.79
CA ARG A 274 -1.46 6.12 23.18
C ARG A 274 -2.24 4.88 23.61
N GLN A 275 -3.10 4.40 22.73
CA GLN A 275 -3.98 3.27 23.04
C GLN A 275 -3.24 1.93 23.05
N HIS A 276 -2.29 1.73 22.13
CA HIS A 276 -1.73 0.39 21.86
C HIS A 276 -0.30 0.20 22.34
N VAL A 277 0.49 1.27 22.41
CA VAL A 277 1.92 1.27 22.73
C VAL A 277 2.32 2.54 23.52
N PRO A 278 1.63 2.88 24.63
CA PRO A 278 1.78 4.16 25.33
C PRO A 278 3.22 4.42 25.80
N THR A 279 3.93 3.36 26.19
CA THR A 279 5.33 3.46 26.66
C THR A 279 6.32 3.81 25.54
N GLN A 280 5.94 3.65 24.27
CA GLN A 280 6.76 4.02 23.11
C GLN A 280 6.32 5.34 22.46
N GLU A 281 5.13 5.89 22.79
CA GLU A 281 4.54 7.07 22.13
C GLU A 281 5.55 8.23 22.02
N SER A 282 6.02 8.74 23.16
CA SER A 282 6.93 9.89 23.17
C SER A 282 8.20 9.60 22.37
N LYS A 283 8.75 8.39 22.47
CA LYS A 283 9.96 8.00 21.73
C LYS A 283 9.72 8.04 20.22
N VAL A 284 8.59 7.51 19.75
CA VAL A 284 8.25 7.49 18.31
C VAL A 284 8.05 8.91 17.79
N LEU A 285 7.26 9.72 18.48
CA LEU A 285 6.96 11.09 18.05
C LEU A 285 8.21 11.98 18.03
N HIS A 286 9.04 11.94 19.08
CA HIS A 286 10.27 12.74 19.12
C HIS A 286 11.27 12.31 18.03
N ARG A 287 11.44 11.00 17.78
CA ARG A 287 12.32 10.54 16.69
C ARG A 287 11.80 10.99 15.34
N LEU A 288 10.50 10.85 15.09
CA LEU A 288 9.89 11.30 13.83
C LEU A 288 10.07 12.81 13.63
N ALA A 289 9.83 13.61 14.68
CA ALA A 289 10.03 15.05 14.67
C ALA A 289 11.50 15.44 14.39
N SER A 290 12.46 14.76 15.01
CA SER A 290 13.89 15.00 14.79
C SER A 290 14.31 14.81 13.33
N MET A 291 13.63 13.92 12.61
CA MET A 291 13.90 13.59 11.21
C MET A 291 13.17 14.49 10.21
N ARG A 292 12.40 15.46 10.72
CA ARG A 292 11.48 16.31 9.95
C ARG A 292 11.48 17.76 10.45
N GLY A 293 12.58 18.20 11.05
CA GLY A 293 12.77 19.60 11.48
C GLY A 293 11.81 20.04 12.59
N GLY A 294 11.51 19.15 13.54
CA GLY A 294 10.64 19.42 14.69
C GLY A 294 9.14 19.17 14.45
N LYS A 295 8.74 18.80 13.23
CA LYS A 295 7.35 18.49 12.87
C LYS A 295 7.14 16.99 12.65
N LEU A 296 5.93 16.47 12.80
CA LEU A 296 5.64 15.05 12.55
C LEU A 296 5.45 14.73 11.05
N GLN A 297 5.27 15.75 10.21
CA GLN A 297 5.09 15.63 8.77
C GLN A 297 6.13 16.47 7.99
N ASP A 298 6.59 15.92 6.86
CA ASP A 298 7.27 16.68 5.80
C ASP A 298 6.66 16.27 4.46
N SER A 299 6.20 17.24 3.66
CA SER A 299 5.58 17.02 2.35
C SER A 299 6.54 17.14 1.18
N ARG A 300 7.77 17.65 1.40
CA ARG A 300 8.75 17.88 0.34
C ARG A 300 9.19 16.57 -0.29
N PHE A 301 9.29 16.57 -1.63
CA PHE A 301 9.87 15.46 -2.36
C PHE A 301 11.32 15.21 -1.93
N GLY A 302 11.78 13.96 -2.00
CA GLY A 302 13.06 13.48 -1.51
C GLY A 302 13.13 13.31 0.01
N HIS A 303 12.34 14.07 0.76
CA HIS A 303 12.35 14.09 2.23
C HIS A 303 11.22 13.26 2.82
N ARG A 304 10.01 13.36 2.28
CA ARG A 304 8.79 12.80 2.88
C ARG A 304 8.87 11.29 3.15
N MET A 305 9.57 10.52 2.30
CA MET A 305 9.72 9.05 2.43
C MET A 305 11.00 8.62 3.15
N ARG A 306 12.01 9.50 3.27
CA ARG A 306 13.37 9.13 3.74
C ARG A 306 13.81 9.82 5.02
N GLY A 307 13.22 10.97 5.36
CA GLY A 307 13.62 11.79 6.49
C GLY A 307 15.01 12.42 6.30
N THR A 308 15.41 13.23 7.26
CA THR A 308 16.75 13.86 7.30
C THR A 308 17.39 13.71 8.68
N GLY A 309 18.68 14.04 8.79
CA GLY A 309 19.41 14.02 10.06
C GLY A 309 19.91 12.63 10.48
N VAL A 310 20.54 12.59 11.65
CA VAL A 310 21.34 11.45 12.12
C VAL A 310 20.53 10.15 12.21
N VAL A 311 19.31 10.21 12.72
CA VAL A 311 18.45 9.02 12.87
C VAL A 311 18.04 8.47 11.49
N ALA A 312 17.70 9.34 10.53
CA ALA A 312 17.39 8.92 9.16
C ALA A 312 18.60 8.27 8.48
N ASP A 313 19.79 8.85 8.67
CA ASP A 313 21.03 8.29 8.14
C ASP A 313 21.39 6.93 8.77
N GLN A 314 21.14 6.76 10.07
CA GLN A 314 21.33 5.47 10.74
C GLN A 314 20.41 4.40 10.17
N ILE A 315 19.11 4.70 10.04
CA ILE A 315 18.13 3.79 9.43
C ILE A 315 18.53 3.42 8.01
N ARG A 316 18.90 4.42 7.19
CA ARG A 316 19.33 4.22 5.81
C ARG A 316 20.56 3.32 5.73
N ARG A 317 21.60 3.59 6.53
CA ARG A 317 22.83 2.78 6.56
C ARG A 317 22.54 1.34 7.03
N LEU A 318 21.72 1.18 8.06
CA LEU A 318 21.31 -0.14 8.55
C LEU A 318 20.60 -0.95 7.46
N PHE A 319 19.64 -0.31 6.78
CA PHE A 319 18.93 -0.90 5.66
C PHE A 319 19.87 -1.26 4.51
N ASP A 320 20.74 -0.35 4.06
CA ASP A 320 21.64 -0.57 2.94
C ASP A 320 22.64 -1.70 3.21
N ILE A 321 23.20 -1.77 4.43
CA ILE A 321 24.12 -2.83 4.84
C ILE A 321 23.40 -4.18 4.85
N ALA A 322 22.23 -4.27 5.49
CA ALA A 322 21.47 -5.51 5.56
C ALA A 322 20.97 -5.96 4.17
N ARG A 323 20.49 -5.03 3.35
CA ARG A 323 20.06 -5.28 1.97
C ARG A 323 21.18 -5.90 1.14
N ARG A 324 22.38 -5.32 1.16
CA ARG A 324 23.54 -5.86 0.43
C ARG A 324 24.00 -7.21 0.99
N ARG A 325 24.04 -7.33 2.32
CA ARG A 325 24.43 -8.58 2.99
C ARG A 325 23.57 -9.77 2.57
N HIS A 326 22.28 -9.54 2.31
CA HIS A 326 21.33 -10.58 1.95
C HIS A 326 21.02 -10.64 0.43
N GLY A 327 21.77 -9.95 -0.42
CA GLY A 327 21.60 -10.02 -1.89
C GLY A 327 20.27 -9.43 -2.41
N LEU A 328 19.70 -8.46 -1.69
CA LEU A 328 18.43 -7.80 -2.01
C LEU A 328 18.63 -6.52 -2.84
N ASP A 329 19.68 -6.45 -3.63
CA ASP A 329 20.15 -5.25 -4.34
C ASP A 329 19.78 -5.21 -5.83
N LYS A 330 19.06 -6.21 -6.35
CA LYS A 330 18.54 -6.15 -7.73
C LYS A 330 17.63 -4.94 -7.95
N SER A 331 17.57 -4.48 -9.20
CA SER A 331 16.73 -3.36 -9.60
C SER A 331 15.26 -3.62 -9.26
N ALA A 332 14.67 -2.72 -8.48
CA ALA A 332 13.37 -2.93 -7.88
C ALA A 332 12.23 -3.00 -8.92
N LEU A 333 12.25 -2.21 -10.00
CA LEU A 333 11.08 -2.05 -10.87
C LEU A 333 11.41 -1.88 -12.37
N LYS A 334 12.55 -2.41 -12.83
CA LYS A 334 12.86 -2.43 -14.26
C LYS A 334 12.09 -3.58 -14.92
N LEU A 335 10.88 -3.29 -15.42
CA LEU A 335 10.06 -4.22 -16.19
C LEU A 335 10.08 -3.86 -17.67
N SER A 336 9.98 -4.87 -18.52
CA SER A 336 10.00 -4.73 -19.98
C SER A 336 8.65 -4.29 -20.54
N THR A 337 8.70 -3.38 -21.51
CA THR A 337 7.56 -3.01 -22.36
C THR A 337 7.66 -3.62 -23.75
N ALA A 338 8.75 -4.33 -24.05
CA ALA A 338 9.09 -4.79 -25.40
C ALA A 338 8.10 -5.82 -25.97
N SER A 339 7.42 -6.57 -25.09
CA SER A 339 6.44 -7.58 -25.49
C SER A 339 5.00 -7.05 -25.51
N PHE A 340 4.78 -5.75 -25.24
CA PHE A 340 3.45 -5.16 -25.27
C PHE A 340 2.79 -5.37 -26.64
N ARG A 341 1.49 -5.64 -26.62
CA ARG A 341 0.67 -5.79 -27.82
C ARG A 341 -0.74 -5.29 -27.58
N ARG A 342 -1.43 -4.91 -28.65
CA ARG A 342 -2.89 -4.70 -28.64
C ARG A 342 -3.55 -5.93 -29.30
N PRO A 343 -4.46 -6.62 -28.60
CA PRO A 343 -5.23 -7.70 -29.20
C PRO A 343 -5.99 -7.17 -30.43
N GLY A 344 -5.77 -7.78 -31.60
CA GLY A 344 -6.38 -7.37 -32.88
C GLY A 344 -5.40 -6.79 -33.92
N ASP A 345 -4.21 -6.33 -33.53
CA ASP A 345 -3.23 -5.76 -34.48
C ASP A 345 -2.46 -6.81 -35.28
N SER A 346 -2.60 -8.11 -34.93
CA SER A 346 -1.94 -9.24 -35.62
C SER A 346 -2.48 -9.52 -37.03
N GLY A 347 -3.45 -8.74 -37.52
CA GLY A 347 -4.06 -8.89 -38.84
C GLY A 347 -3.66 -7.84 -39.89
N ARG A 348 -2.77 -6.88 -39.60
CA ARG A 348 -2.39 -5.81 -40.54
C ARG A 348 -1.01 -6.00 -41.19
N LEU A 349 -0.63 -7.24 -41.49
CA LEU A 349 0.70 -7.58 -42.03
C LEU A 349 0.71 -7.97 -43.52
N PHE A 350 -0.34 -7.64 -44.29
CA PHE A 350 -0.35 -7.76 -45.75
C PHE A 350 -1.23 -6.69 -46.40
N GLU A 351 -0.75 -5.45 -46.50
CA GLU A 351 -1.14 -4.50 -47.56
C GLU A 351 0.08 -3.63 -47.91
N LEU A 352 0.95 -4.18 -48.77
CA LEU A 352 1.86 -3.43 -49.64
C LEU A 352 1.86 -4.09 -51.02
#